data_AF-A0A9X9A5Z2-F1
#
_entry.id   AF-A0A9X9A5Z2-F1
#
_cell.length_a   1.000
_cell.length_b   1.000
_cell.length_c   1.000
_cell.angle_alpha   90.00
_cell.angle_beta   90.00
_cell.angle_gamma   90.00
#
_symmetry.space_group_name_H-M   'P 1'
#
loop_
_entity.id
_entity.type
_entity.pdbx_description
1 polymer ?
#
loop_
_entity_poly.entity_id
_entity_poly.type
_entity_poly.pdbx_seq_one_letter_code
_entity_poly.pdbx_strand_id
1 'polypeptide(L)'
;LLADGALETRGAGLTTFGKHVVQELNALHVWTDVSHLNERSFWDVIEIAKNPIASHSNCMKLCEHPRNLNDEQLKALIKKNGMIGVTFVPQFLTNEKQANVADIVRHIEYICSLGGERNIGFGSDFDGILETVVNVSAYRDYENVMNELCKHYAASTVERFLYDNFVEHISF
;
A
#
# COMPACT_ATOMS: atom_id res chain seq x y z
N LEU A 1 11.49 4.66 20.50
CA LEU A 1 11.48 4.42 19.04
C LEU A 1 11.09 2.96 18.81
N LEU A 2 10.17 2.66 17.88
CA LEU A 2 9.68 1.29 17.67
C LEU A 2 10.44 0.56 16.56
N ALA A 3 10.68 1.24 15.45
CA ALA A 3 11.22 0.72 14.20
C ALA A 3 11.97 1.85 13.45
N ASP A 4 12.73 1.49 12.42
CA ASP A 4 13.28 2.48 11.47
C ASP A 4 12.41 2.60 10.23
N GLY A 5 12.23 3.85 9.79
CA GLY A 5 11.48 4.17 8.58
C GLY A 5 12.33 4.11 7.32
N ALA A 6 11.69 4.11 6.16
CA ALA A 6 12.29 3.99 4.84
C ALA A 6 13.34 5.06 4.51
N LEU A 7 13.27 6.22 5.18
CA LEU A 7 14.21 7.33 5.01
C LEU A 7 15.21 7.44 6.17
N GLU A 8 15.17 6.55 7.15
CA GLU A 8 16.11 6.54 8.27
C GLU A 8 17.44 5.90 7.85
N THR A 9 18.52 6.65 8.02
CA THR A 9 19.90 6.25 7.69
C THR A 9 20.45 5.12 8.54
N ARG A 10 19.95 4.94 9.78
CA ARG A 10 20.40 3.89 10.70
C ARG A 10 20.17 2.47 10.15
N GLY A 11 19.10 2.25 9.39
CA GLY A 11 18.85 0.96 8.71
C GLY A 11 18.63 -0.24 9.64
N ALA A 12 18.26 -0.02 10.91
CA ALA A 12 17.89 -1.09 11.83
C ALA A 12 16.46 -1.59 11.55
N GLY A 13 16.07 -2.66 12.22
CA GLY A 13 14.72 -3.21 12.14
C GLY A 13 13.84 -2.75 13.32
N LEU A 14 12.92 -3.62 13.73
CA LEU A 14 12.17 -3.43 14.96
C LEU A 14 13.11 -3.49 16.18
N THR A 15 12.91 -2.57 17.12
CA THR A 15 13.48 -2.69 18.46
C THR A 15 12.80 -3.81 19.24
N THR A 16 13.37 -4.27 20.35
CA THR A 16 12.72 -5.24 21.25
C THR A 16 11.32 -4.76 21.67
N PHE A 17 11.19 -3.47 21.99
CA PHE A 17 9.89 -2.88 22.33
C PHE A 17 8.94 -2.85 21.11
N GLY A 18 9.44 -2.55 19.92
CA GLY A 18 8.66 -2.64 18.67
C GLY A 18 8.10 -4.04 18.41
N LYS A 19 8.90 -5.09 18.66
CA LYS A 19 8.43 -6.49 18.54
C LYS A 19 7.30 -6.79 19.53
N HIS A 20 7.39 -6.31 20.77
CA HIS A 20 6.30 -6.45 21.74
C HIS A 20 5.03 -5.70 21.29
N VAL A 21 5.15 -4.50 20.71
CA VAL A 21 3.98 -3.77 20.19
C VAL A 21 3.27 -4.57 19.10
N VAL A 22 3.99 -5.16 18.15
CA VAL A 22 3.37 -6.01 17.10
C VAL A 22 2.67 -7.23 17.72
N GLN A 23 3.23 -7.83 18.77
CA GLN A 23 2.57 -8.92 19.50
C GLN A 23 1.28 -8.47 20.19
N GLU A 24 1.24 -7.26 20.75
CA GLU A 24 0.02 -6.72 21.33
C GLU A 24 -1.04 -6.40 20.26
N LEU A 25 -0.64 -5.86 19.10
CA LEU A 25 -1.56 -5.67 17.97
C LEU A 25 -2.20 -7.00 17.53
N ASN A 26 -1.41 -8.08 17.50
CA ASN A 26 -1.92 -9.42 17.24
C ASN A 26 -2.92 -9.91 18.29
N ALA A 27 -2.70 -9.60 19.58
CA ALA A 27 -3.59 -9.98 20.66
C ALA A 27 -4.92 -9.20 20.63
N LEU A 28 -4.87 -7.96 20.16
CA LEU A 28 -6.01 -7.06 20.05
C LEU A 28 -6.73 -7.14 18.69
N HIS A 29 -6.30 -8.05 17.79
CA HIS A 29 -6.84 -8.17 16.43
C HIS A 29 -6.74 -6.87 15.62
N VAL A 30 -5.69 -6.08 15.84
CA VAL A 30 -5.43 -4.82 15.14
C VAL A 30 -4.45 -5.07 13.99
N TRP A 31 -4.66 -4.39 12.86
CA TRP A 31 -3.73 -4.42 11.74
C TRP A 31 -2.38 -3.80 12.09
N THR A 32 -1.31 -4.39 11.57
CA THR A 32 0.04 -3.79 11.64
C THR A 32 0.38 -3.20 10.28
N ASP A 33 0.40 -1.87 10.20
CA ASP A 33 0.71 -1.15 8.96
C ASP A 33 2.23 -1.05 8.74
N VAL A 34 2.68 -1.47 7.55
CA VAL A 34 4.08 -1.48 7.14
C VAL A 34 4.44 -0.29 6.25
N SER A 35 3.48 0.55 5.88
CA SER A 35 3.77 1.83 5.25
C SER A 35 4.78 2.62 6.10
N HIS A 36 5.72 3.28 5.44
CA HIS A 36 6.87 4.02 5.98
C HIS A 36 7.98 3.19 6.58
N LEU A 37 7.85 1.89 6.82
CA LEU A 37 8.95 1.07 7.32
C LEU A 37 10.08 0.95 6.28
N ASN A 38 11.32 0.86 6.74
CA ASN A 38 12.38 0.37 5.87
C ASN A 38 12.23 -1.14 5.63
N GLU A 39 13.00 -1.67 4.69
CA GLU A 39 12.92 -3.09 4.33
C GLU A 39 13.18 -4.03 5.52
N ARG A 40 14.15 -3.71 6.40
CA ARG A 40 14.44 -4.55 7.56
C ARG A 40 13.29 -4.60 8.56
N SER A 41 12.69 -3.46 8.87
CA SER A 41 11.53 -3.36 9.75
C SER A 41 10.30 -4.02 9.13
N PHE A 42 10.12 -3.90 7.81
CA PHE A 42 9.08 -4.63 7.08
C PHE A 42 9.21 -6.15 7.31
N TRP A 43 10.40 -6.72 7.11
CA TRP A 43 10.59 -8.17 7.28
C TRP A 43 10.42 -8.63 8.72
N ASP A 44 10.93 -7.86 9.70
CA ASP A 44 10.65 -8.12 11.12
C ASP A 44 9.14 -8.12 11.42
N VAL A 45 8.36 -7.22 10.80
CA VAL A 45 6.89 -7.21 10.94
C VAL A 45 6.25 -8.42 10.27
N ILE A 46 6.64 -8.78 9.04
CA ILE A 46 6.06 -9.94 8.33
C ILE A 46 6.26 -11.25 9.11
N GLU A 47 7.38 -11.39 9.82
CA GLU A 47 7.64 -12.55 10.68
C GLU A 47 6.65 -12.64 11.86
N ILE A 48 6.29 -11.51 12.46
CA ILE A 48 5.56 -11.48 13.75
C ILE A 48 4.06 -11.22 13.56
N ALA A 49 3.68 -10.33 12.65
CA ALA A 49 2.31 -9.88 12.47
C ALA A 49 1.41 -10.98 11.90
N LYS A 50 0.21 -11.08 12.47
CA LYS A 50 -0.88 -11.94 11.98
C LYS A 50 -1.67 -11.28 10.86
N ASN A 51 -1.89 -9.97 10.97
CA ASN A 51 -2.66 -9.18 10.01
C ASN A 51 -1.84 -7.95 9.53
N PRO A 52 -0.75 -8.14 8.75
CA PRO A 52 -0.01 -7.02 8.20
C PRO A 52 -0.77 -6.38 7.03
N ILE A 53 -0.70 -5.06 6.93
CA ILE A 53 -1.19 -4.30 5.76
C ILE A 53 -0.11 -3.31 5.32
N ALA A 54 -0.19 -2.82 4.09
CA ALA A 54 0.42 -1.56 3.69
C ALA A 54 -0.72 -0.59 3.37
N SER A 55 -0.96 0.41 4.20
CA SER A 55 -2.13 1.29 4.03
C SER A 55 -2.00 2.24 2.84
N HIS A 56 -0.76 2.58 2.43
CA HIS A 56 -0.43 3.54 1.35
C HIS A 56 1.01 3.33 0.83
N SER A 57 1.16 2.43 -0.13
CA SER A 57 2.44 2.12 -0.78
C SER A 57 2.22 1.62 -2.21
N ASN A 58 3.21 1.86 -3.08
CA ASN A 58 3.16 1.46 -4.48
C ASN A 58 4.29 0.45 -4.82
N CYS A 59 4.51 0.18 -6.11
CA CYS A 59 5.37 -0.89 -6.61
C CYS A 59 6.75 -0.35 -7.01
N MET A 60 7.81 -0.81 -6.34
CA MET A 60 9.17 -0.32 -6.59
C MET A 60 9.64 -0.63 -8.01
N LYS A 61 9.16 -1.74 -8.61
CA LYS A 61 9.45 -2.12 -10.00
C LYS A 61 9.03 -1.06 -11.02
N LEU A 62 7.97 -0.30 -10.75
CA LEU A 62 7.43 0.72 -11.65
C LEU A 62 7.93 2.13 -11.34
N CYS A 63 8.25 2.40 -10.08
CA CYS A 63 8.82 3.66 -9.62
C CYS A 63 9.79 3.38 -8.47
N GLU A 64 11.08 3.56 -8.72
CA GLU A 64 12.15 3.28 -7.77
C GLU A 64 12.21 4.37 -6.69
N HIS A 65 11.42 4.17 -5.63
CA HIS A 65 11.34 5.08 -4.50
C HIS A 65 11.37 4.30 -3.18
N PRO A 66 12.11 4.74 -2.12
CA PRO A 66 12.20 4.01 -0.84
C PRO A 66 10.86 3.74 -0.15
N ARG A 67 9.81 4.49 -0.50
CA ARG A 67 8.44 4.30 0.03
C ARG A 67 7.64 3.21 -0.69
N ASN A 68 8.14 2.72 -1.82
CA ASN A 68 7.53 1.65 -2.58
C ASN A 68 8.02 0.29 -2.12
N LEU A 69 7.20 -0.73 -2.35
CA LEU A 69 7.47 -2.11 -1.97
C LEU A 69 8.10 -2.85 -3.16
N ASN A 70 9.15 -3.62 -2.90
CA ASN A 70 9.71 -4.53 -3.89
C ASN A 70 8.82 -5.79 -4.06
N ASP A 71 9.08 -6.56 -5.12
CA ASP A 71 8.25 -7.72 -5.49
C ASP A 71 8.14 -8.75 -4.36
N GLU A 72 9.22 -8.95 -3.60
CA GLU A 72 9.22 -9.92 -2.49
C GLU A 72 8.38 -9.41 -1.31
N GLN A 73 8.41 -8.11 -1.03
CA GLN A 73 7.53 -7.48 -0.04
C GLN A 73 6.05 -7.57 -0.45
N LEU A 74 5.73 -7.29 -1.72
CA LEU A 74 4.37 -7.42 -2.26
C LEU A 74 3.86 -8.86 -2.13
N LYS A 75 4.66 -9.85 -2.59
CA LYS A 75 4.31 -11.28 -2.46
C LYS A 75 4.16 -11.72 -1.01
N ALA A 76 4.97 -11.19 -0.10
CA ALA A 76 4.88 -11.50 1.32
C ALA A 76 3.56 -11.00 1.93
N LEU A 77 3.13 -9.78 1.60
CA LEU A 77 1.82 -9.24 1.99
C LEU A 77 0.68 -10.08 1.41
N ILE A 78 0.71 -10.39 0.11
CA ILE A 78 -0.30 -11.22 -0.56
C ILE A 78 -0.40 -12.59 0.12
N LYS A 79 0.74 -13.24 0.40
CA LYS A 79 0.79 -14.54 1.10
C LYS A 79 0.22 -14.48 2.52
N LYS A 80 0.36 -13.34 3.20
CA LYS A 80 -0.22 -13.08 4.53
C LYS A 80 -1.68 -12.60 4.45
N ASN A 81 -2.28 -12.59 3.26
CA ASN A 81 -3.59 -12.01 2.99
C ASN A 81 -3.70 -10.58 3.53
N GLY A 82 -2.65 -9.79 3.36
CA GLY A 82 -2.58 -8.39 3.78
C GLY A 82 -3.12 -7.45 2.70
N MET A 83 -3.77 -6.37 3.12
CA MET A 83 -4.20 -5.30 2.20
C MET A 83 -3.03 -4.44 1.75
N ILE A 84 -3.09 -3.98 0.51
CA ILE A 84 -2.15 -3.09 -0.15
C ILE A 84 -2.95 -1.90 -0.69
N GLY A 85 -2.90 -0.78 0.02
CA GLY A 85 -3.49 0.48 -0.41
C GLY A 85 -2.58 1.17 -1.42
N VAL A 86 -3.02 1.22 -2.68
CA VAL A 86 -2.32 1.98 -3.72
C VAL A 86 -2.50 3.47 -3.43
N THR A 87 -1.39 4.20 -3.36
CA THR A 87 -1.35 5.61 -2.96
C THR A 87 -1.24 6.54 -4.14
N PHE A 88 -1.75 7.77 -3.97
CA PHE A 88 -1.80 8.78 -5.02
C PHE A 88 -0.66 9.80 -4.93
N VAL A 89 0.36 9.52 -4.11
CA VAL A 89 1.58 10.34 -4.01
C VAL A 89 2.29 10.31 -5.38
N PRO A 90 2.39 11.44 -6.11
CA PRO A 90 2.92 11.45 -7.48
C PRO A 90 4.33 10.87 -7.59
N GLN A 91 5.20 11.18 -6.63
CA GLN A 91 6.59 10.74 -6.61
C GLN A 91 6.74 9.23 -6.36
N PHE A 92 5.66 8.54 -5.99
CA PHE A 92 5.64 7.09 -5.76
C PHE A 92 4.98 6.34 -6.93
N LEU A 93 4.36 7.06 -7.87
CA LEU A 93 3.65 6.50 -9.02
C LEU A 93 4.51 6.46 -10.28
N THR A 94 5.36 7.48 -10.46
CA THR A 94 6.18 7.62 -11.67
C THR A 94 7.39 8.51 -11.43
N ASN A 95 8.43 8.31 -12.24
CA ASN A 95 9.60 9.19 -12.29
C ASN A 95 9.39 10.35 -13.30
N GLU A 96 8.26 10.37 -14.00
CA GLU A 96 7.87 11.46 -14.88
C GLU A 96 7.53 12.73 -14.07
N LYS A 97 7.62 13.89 -14.73
CA LYS A 97 7.36 15.18 -14.07
C LYS A 97 5.94 15.33 -13.53
N GLN A 98 4.99 14.55 -14.04
CA GLN A 98 3.59 14.68 -13.71
C GLN A 98 2.92 13.31 -13.72
N ALA A 99 2.38 12.90 -12.57
CA ALA A 99 1.60 11.67 -12.44
C ALA A 99 0.16 11.88 -12.93
N ASN A 100 -0.39 10.87 -13.59
CA ASN A 100 -1.78 10.85 -14.05
C ASN A 100 -2.50 9.58 -13.57
N VAL A 101 -3.80 9.49 -13.83
CA VAL A 101 -4.63 8.36 -13.36
C VAL A 101 -4.14 7.01 -13.92
N ALA A 102 -3.62 6.99 -15.14
CA ALA A 102 -3.10 5.74 -15.72
C ALA A 102 -1.91 5.21 -14.91
N ASP A 103 -1.10 6.06 -14.26
CA ASP A 103 -0.03 5.59 -13.38
C ASP A 103 -0.57 4.82 -12.18
N ILE A 104 -1.69 5.25 -11.58
CA ILE A 104 -2.38 4.52 -10.52
C ILE A 104 -2.81 3.14 -11.03
N VAL A 105 -3.42 3.10 -12.22
CA VAL A 105 -3.88 1.85 -12.84
C VAL A 105 -2.71 0.90 -13.15
N ARG A 106 -1.56 1.40 -13.62
CA ARG A 106 -0.35 0.58 -13.84
C ARG A 106 0.11 -0.12 -12.56
N HIS A 107 0.06 0.56 -11.41
CA HIS A 107 0.40 -0.05 -10.13
C HIS A 107 -0.59 -1.15 -9.71
N ILE A 108 -1.89 -0.92 -9.90
CA ILE A 108 -2.95 -1.91 -9.67
C ILE A 108 -2.74 -3.14 -10.56
N GLU A 109 -2.57 -2.95 -11.87
CA GLU A 109 -2.32 -4.03 -12.84
C GLU A 109 -1.09 -4.85 -12.47
N TYR A 110 -0.03 -4.19 -12.00
CA TYR A 110 1.17 -4.89 -11.56
C TYR A 110 0.92 -5.76 -10.32
N ILE A 111 0.21 -5.26 -9.31
CA ILE A 111 -0.14 -6.06 -8.12
C ILE A 111 -1.06 -7.23 -8.52
N CYS A 112 -2.04 -7.01 -9.40
CA CYS A 112 -2.88 -8.07 -9.97
C CYS A 112 -2.04 -9.15 -10.67
N SER A 113 -1.00 -8.76 -11.42
CA SER A 113 -0.10 -9.70 -12.10
C SER A 113 0.69 -10.61 -11.15
N LEU A 114 0.85 -10.20 -9.88
CA LEU A 114 1.45 -10.99 -8.81
C LEU A 114 0.43 -11.87 -8.06
N GLY A 115 -0.83 -11.87 -8.49
CA GLY A 115 -1.94 -12.59 -7.85
C GLY A 115 -2.63 -11.81 -6.72
N GLY A 116 -2.37 -10.51 -6.59
CA GLY A 116 -2.86 -9.68 -5.49
C GLY A 116 -4.21 -9.00 -5.72
N GLU A 117 -5.03 -9.42 -6.70
CA GLU A 117 -6.31 -8.76 -7.03
C GLU A 117 -7.24 -8.59 -5.81
N ARG A 118 -7.23 -9.57 -4.89
CA ARG A 118 -8.04 -9.52 -3.66
C ARG A 118 -7.42 -8.70 -2.53
N ASN A 119 -6.18 -8.27 -2.70
CA ASN A 119 -5.39 -7.56 -1.70
C ASN A 119 -5.29 -6.06 -2.00
N ILE A 120 -5.94 -5.57 -3.06
CA ILE A 120 -5.85 -4.17 -3.49
C ILE A 120 -6.95 -3.33 -2.84
N GLY A 121 -6.56 -2.19 -2.30
CA GLY A 121 -7.46 -1.09 -1.96
C GLY A 121 -6.81 0.25 -2.30
N PHE A 122 -7.37 1.34 -1.79
CA PHE A 122 -6.80 2.67 -1.97
C PHE A 122 -6.35 3.32 -0.67
N GLY A 123 -5.15 3.89 -0.72
CA GLY A 123 -4.51 4.64 0.35
C GLY A 123 -4.08 6.00 -0.16
N SER A 124 -5.04 6.82 -0.58
CA SER A 124 -4.77 8.03 -1.39
C SER A 124 -3.68 8.96 -0.85
N ASP A 125 -3.53 9.02 0.47
CA ASP A 125 -2.70 10.00 1.18
C ASP A 125 -3.15 11.46 0.93
N PHE A 126 -4.44 11.65 0.61
CA PHE A 126 -5.03 12.99 0.54
C PHE A 126 -4.85 13.75 1.86
N ASP A 127 -4.65 15.06 1.74
CA ASP A 127 -4.30 15.97 2.84
C ASP A 127 -2.95 15.67 3.54
N GLY A 128 -2.21 14.62 3.12
CA GLY A 128 -0.86 14.26 3.56
C GLY A 128 0.26 14.59 2.57
N ILE A 129 -0.09 15.01 1.35
CA ILE A 129 0.84 15.24 0.23
C ILE A 129 0.84 16.70 -0.24
N LEU A 130 1.98 17.15 -0.78
CA LEU A 130 2.16 18.52 -1.30
C LEU A 130 1.72 18.68 -2.76
N GLU A 131 1.84 17.61 -3.54
CA GLU A 131 1.53 17.56 -4.96
C GLU A 131 0.53 16.43 -5.20
N THR A 132 -0.38 16.62 -6.14
CA THR A 132 -1.44 15.65 -6.43
C THR A 132 -1.36 15.16 -7.87
N VAL A 133 -1.93 13.98 -8.13
CA VAL A 133 -2.11 13.44 -9.48
C VAL A 133 -3.01 14.38 -10.28
N VAL A 134 -2.73 14.52 -11.58
CA VAL A 134 -3.55 15.37 -12.48
C VAL A 134 -5.00 14.94 -12.45
N ASN A 135 -5.89 15.90 -12.20
CA ASN A 135 -7.33 15.69 -12.07
C ASN A 135 -7.72 14.71 -10.95
N VAL A 136 -6.83 14.41 -10.00
CA VAL A 136 -7.11 13.63 -8.79
C VAL A 136 -6.48 14.35 -7.60
N SER A 137 -7.12 15.45 -7.20
CA SER A 137 -6.62 16.37 -6.16
C SER A 137 -7.26 16.18 -4.80
N ALA A 138 -8.44 15.56 -4.75
CA ALA A 138 -9.19 15.33 -3.52
C ALA A 138 -10.21 14.19 -3.70
N TYR A 139 -10.90 13.83 -2.62
CA TYR A 139 -11.91 12.76 -2.63
C TYR A 139 -12.99 12.92 -3.72
N ARG A 140 -13.38 14.17 -4.04
CA ARG A 140 -14.37 14.49 -5.08
C ARG A 140 -13.95 14.04 -6.48
N ASP A 141 -12.64 13.83 -6.70
CA ASP A 141 -12.07 13.47 -7.98
C ASP A 141 -11.92 11.94 -8.17
N TYR A 142 -12.38 11.13 -7.19
CA TYR A 142 -12.33 9.66 -7.30
C TYR A 142 -13.05 9.11 -8.52
N GLU A 143 -14.05 9.84 -9.03
CA GLU A 143 -14.74 9.48 -10.27
C GLU A 143 -13.78 9.34 -11.45
N ASN A 144 -12.71 10.14 -11.50
CA ASN A 144 -11.69 10.01 -12.55
C ASN A 144 -10.92 8.69 -12.44
N VAL A 145 -10.62 8.24 -11.21
CA VAL A 145 -9.97 6.94 -10.95
C VAL A 145 -10.90 5.78 -11.33
N MET A 146 -12.17 5.86 -10.92
CA MET A 146 -13.19 4.85 -11.25
C MET A 146 -13.40 4.73 -12.76
N ASN A 147 -13.54 5.86 -13.45
CA ASN A 147 -13.74 5.90 -14.90
C ASN A 147 -12.54 5.32 -15.65
N GLU A 148 -11.31 5.55 -15.18
CA GLU A 148 -10.13 4.92 -15.77
C GLU A 148 -10.14 3.42 -15.56
N LEU A 149 -10.37 2.94 -14.33
CA LEU A 149 -10.41 1.51 -14.02
C LEU A 149 -11.48 0.76 -14.81
N CYS A 150 -12.66 1.35 -15.01
CA CYS A 150 -13.75 0.76 -15.81
C CYS A 150 -13.39 0.56 -17.29
N LYS A 151 -12.30 1.15 -17.79
CA LYS A 151 -11.78 0.85 -19.14
C LYS A 151 -11.01 -0.48 -19.19
N HIS A 152 -10.49 -0.95 -18.05
CA HIS A 152 -9.61 -2.11 -17.93
C HIS A 152 -10.29 -3.30 -17.23
N TYR A 153 -11.23 -3.03 -16.33
CA TYR A 153 -11.85 -4.01 -15.47
C TYR A 153 -13.37 -3.96 -15.55
N ALA A 154 -14.02 -5.11 -15.30
CA ALA A 154 -15.46 -5.15 -15.09
C ALA A 154 -15.84 -4.32 -13.85
N ALA A 155 -17.03 -3.70 -13.88
CA ALA A 155 -17.51 -2.86 -12.78
C ALA A 155 -17.47 -3.57 -11.41
N SER A 156 -17.76 -4.87 -11.36
CA SER A 156 -17.66 -5.68 -10.14
C SER A 156 -16.23 -5.79 -9.60
N THR A 157 -15.21 -5.83 -10.47
CA THR A 157 -13.81 -5.85 -10.02
C THR A 157 -13.39 -4.46 -9.53
N VAL A 158 -13.86 -3.39 -10.18
CA VAL A 158 -13.62 -2.01 -9.73
C VAL A 158 -14.24 -1.78 -8.35
N GLU A 159 -15.47 -2.25 -8.12
CA GLU A 159 -16.15 -2.22 -6.82
C GLU A 159 -15.31 -2.89 -5.72
N ARG A 160 -14.70 -4.04 -6.05
CA ARG A 160 -13.80 -4.73 -5.12
C ARG A 160 -12.56 -3.91 -4.76
N PHE A 161 -11.94 -3.23 -5.72
CA PHE A 161 -10.80 -2.35 -5.45
C PHE A 161 -11.21 -1.12 -4.63
N LEU A 162 -12.42 -0.61 -4.82
CA LEU A 162 -12.91 0.56 -4.10
C LEU A 162 -13.20 0.27 -2.64
N TYR A 163 -13.83 -0.86 -2.32
CA TYR A 163 -14.15 -1.17 -0.93
C TYR A 163 -14.33 -2.65 -0.58
N ASP A 164 -14.82 -3.55 -1.45
CA ASP A 164 -15.13 -4.92 -0.98
C ASP A 164 -13.88 -5.67 -0.49
N ASN A 165 -12.74 -5.51 -1.17
CA ASN A 165 -11.49 -6.09 -0.70
C ASN A 165 -11.19 -5.63 0.73
N PHE A 166 -11.31 -4.33 0.99
CA PHE A 166 -11.06 -3.79 2.32
C PHE A 166 -12.04 -4.36 3.35
N VAL A 167 -13.34 -4.37 3.05
CA VAL A 167 -14.40 -4.90 3.94
C VAL A 167 -14.19 -6.39 4.23
N GLU A 168 -13.85 -7.20 3.22
CA GLU A 168 -13.57 -8.64 3.37
C GLU A 168 -12.35 -8.92 4.28
N HIS A 169 -11.44 -7.97 4.44
CA HIS A 169 -10.21 -8.12 5.23
C HIS A 169 -10.34 -7.61 6.66
N ILE A 170 -11.40 -6.87 7.00
CA ILE A 170 -11.63 -6.47 8.39
C ILE A 170 -12.17 -7.68 9.15
N SER A 171 -11.37 -8.19 10.08
CA SER A 171 -11.73 -9.30 10.95
C SER A 171 -12.22 -8.74 12.29
N PHE A 172 -13.49 -8.32 12.32
CA PHE A 172 -14.25 -8.17 13.57
C PHE A 172 -15.38 -9.21 13.63
#